data_AF-Q0FM88-F1
#
_entry.id   AF-Q0FM88-F1
#
_cell.length_a   1.000
_cell.length_b   1.000
_cell.length_c   1.000
_cell.angle_alpha   90.00
_cell.angle_beta   90.00
_cell.angle_gamma   90.00
#
_symmetry.space_group_name_H-M   'P 1'
#
loop_
_entity.id
_entity.type
_entity.pdbx_description
1 polymer ?
#
loop_
_entity_poly.entity_id
_entity_poly.type
_entity_poly.pdbx_seq_one_letter_code
_entity_poly.pdbx_strand_id
1 'polypeptide(L)'
;MNTPFDDKPRRPGLLASLRASFLTGLVVIAPIGLTIWLIWTMFGWVDGFVLPLIPDQFNPEAYIGINLRGLGVIFFLVFTILVGWVAKGLIGRSLIRFAETLVERTPVVRTIYSGIKQIAETVFAQSERSFEKACLVQYPRKGIWAIGFISTQAKGEVLDRAETMGGLMSVFVPTTPNPTSGS
;
A
#
# COMPACT_ATOMS: atom_id res chain seq x y z
N MET A 1 33.86 31.73 31.72
CA MET A 1 33.36 30.41 31.30
C MET A 1 31.86 30.53 31.12
N ASN A 2 31.36 30.67 29.88
CA ASN A 2 29.94 30.72 29.56
C ASN A 2 29.63 29.56 28.61
N THR A 3 28.83 28.60 29.05
CA THR A 3 28.37 27.46 28.24
C THR A 3 27.17 27.88 27.39
N PRO A 4 27.21 27.83 26.04
CA PRO A 4 26.17 28.39 25.18
C PRO A 4 25.00 27.43 24.88
N PHE A 5 24.77 26.42 25.72
CA PHE A 5 23.77 25.38 25.48
C PHE A 5 22.86 25.18 26.70
N ASP A 6 22.00 26.15 26.97
CA ASP A 6 20.86 25.94 27.88
C ASP A 6 19.59 26.54 27.25
N ASP A 7 19.20 26.00 26.09
CA ASP A 7 17.88 26.23 25.49
C ASP A 7 16.85 25.34 26.20
N LYS A 8 16.24 25.89 27.25
CA LYS A 8 15.11 25.23 27.92
C LYS A 8 13.96 25.05 26.93
N PRO A 9 13.40 23.83 26.75
CA PRO A 9 12.29 23.63 25.83
C PRO A 9 11.11 24.49 26.27
N ARG A 10 10.69 25.42 25.41
CA ARG A 10 9.47 26.22 25.62
C ARG A 10 8.30 25.25 25.78
N ARG A 11 7.72 25.20 26.98
CA ARG A 11 6.52 24.41 27.25
C ARG A 11 5.45 24.80 26.21
N PRO A 12 4.90 23.86 25.43
CA PRO A 12 3.85 24.18 24.48
C PRO A 12 2.70 24.83 25.25
N GLY A 13 2.21 25.99 24.78
CA GLY A 13 1.07 26.64 25.41
C GLY A 13 -0.12 25.69 25.49
N LEU A 14 -1.04 25.91 26.44
CA LEU A 14 -2.21 25.04 26.63
C LEU A 14 -2.98 24.79 25.33
N LEU A 15 -3.14 25.82 24.49
CA LEU A 15 -3.72 25.72 23.14
C LEU A 15 -2.90 24.83 22.18
N ALA A 16 -1.58 24.86 22.29
CA ALA A 16 -0.68 24.03 21.47
C ALA A 16 -0.72 22.54 21.87
N SER A 17 -0.98 22.25 23.15
CA SER A 17 -1.23 20.89 23.62
C SER A 17 -2.63 20.41 23.20
N LEU A 18 -3.65 21.25 23.35
CA LEU A 18 -5.05 20.91 23.01
C LEU A 18 -5.22 20.63 21.51
N ARG A 19 -4.61 21.44 20.64
CA ARG A 19 -4.58 21.17 19.18
C ARG A 19 -3.86 19.85 18.85
N ALA A 20 -2.76 19.54 19.55
CA ALA A 20 -1.99 18.33 19.30
C ALA A 20 -2.76 17.07 19.70
N SER A 21 -3.47 17.13 20.83
CA SER A 21 -4.37 16.07 21.27
C SER A 21 -5.57 15.89 20.34
N PHE A 22 -6.17 16.98 19.84
CA PHE A 22 -7.25 16.91 18.85
C PHE A 22 -6.78 16.29 17.52
N LEU A 23 -5.64 16.73 16.99
CA LEU A 23 -5.08 16.19 15.76
C LEU A 23 -4.74 14.70 15.92
N THR A 24 -4.13 14.32 17.05
CA THR A 24 -3.86 12.91 17.36
C THR A 24 -5.16 12.10 17.44
N GLY A 25 -6.18 12.61 18.13
CA GLY A 25 -7.49 11.95 18.21
C GLY A 25 -8.18 11.80 16.85
N LEU A 26 -8.11 12.84 16.01
CA LEU A 26 -8.64 12.80 14.65
C LEU A 26 -7.93 11.74 13.80
N VAL A 27 -6.60 11.65 13.87
CA VAL A 27 -5.82 10.64 13.13
C VAL A 27 -6.18 9.22 13.58
N VAL A 28 -6.47 9.01 14.86
CA VAL A 28 -6.88 7.70 15.40
C VAL A 28 -8.30 7.31 14.98
N ILE A 29 -9.24 8.27 14.96
CA ILE A 29 -10.65 8.00 14.62
C ILE A 29 -10.87 7.97 13.10
N ALA A 30 -10.07 8.72 12.33
CA ALA A 30 -10.15 8.79 10.87
C ALA A 30 -10.29 7.41 10.17
N PRO A 31 -9.47 6.38 10.46
CA PRO A 31 -9.61 5.08 9.81
C PRO A 31 -10.95 4.41 10.11
N ILE A 32 -11.47 4.53 11.34
CA ILE A 32 -12.77 3.94 11.73
C ILE A 32 -13.93 4.70 11.08
N GLY A 33 -13.86 6.03 11.08
CA GLY A 33 -14.86 6.86 10.39
C GLY A 33 -14.88 6.57 8.88
N LEU A 34 -13.70 6.39 8.27
CA LEU A 34 -13.57 6.06 6.86
C LEU A 34 -14.20 4.71 6.52
N THR A 35 -14.00 3.68 7.35
CA THR A 35 -14.61 2.36 7.11
C THR A 35 -16.13 2.41 7.26
N ILE A 36 -16.66 3.08 8.30
CA ILE A 36 -18.11 3.26 8.49
C ILE A 36 -18.70 4.03 7.31
N TRP A 37 -18.07 5.13 6.89
CA TRP A 37 -18.51 5.93 5.76
C TRP A 37 -18.50 5.14 4.45
N LEU A 38 -17.46 4.34 4.21
CA LEU A 38 -17.34 3.48 3.04
C LEU A 38 -18.46 2.44 3.00
N ILE A 39 -18.72 1.78 4.13
CA ILE A 39 -19.78 0.78 4.27
C ILE A 39 -21.14 1.43 4.00
N TRP A 40 -21.42 2.59 4.59
CA TRP A 40 -22.71 3.26 4.42
C TRP A 40 -22.92 3.73 2.97
N THR A 41 -21.86 4.25 2.34
CA THR A 41 -21.88 4.63 0.92
C THR A 41 -22.11 3.41 0.03
N MET A 42 -21.44 2.29 0.30
CA MET A 42 -21.65 1.04 -0.44
C MET A 42 -23.09 0.55 -0.33
N PHE A 43 -23.70 0.59 0.86
CA PHE A 43 -25.12 0.25 1.02
C PHE A 43 -26.03 1.16 0.19
N GLY A 44 -25.83 2.49 0.25
CA GLY A 44 -26.63 3.42 -0.55
C GLY A 44 -26.48 3.21 -2.07
N TRP A 45 -25.28 2.85 -2.54
CA TRP A 45 -25.07 2.50 -3.95
C TRP A 45 -25.72 1.17 -4.33
N VAL A 46 -25.65 0.16 -3.46
CA VAL A 46 -26.32 -1.13 -3.65
C VAL A 46 -27.82 -0.89 -3.73
N ASP A 47 -28.41 -0.21 -2.75
CA ASP A 47 -29.84 0.11 -2.74
C ASP A 47 -30.25 0.90 -4.00
N GLY A 48 -29.46 1.91 -4.39
CA GLY A 48 -29.73 2.74 -5.57
C GLY A 48 -29.60 2.03 -6.92
N PHE A 49 -28.74 1.02 -7.06
CA PHE A 49 -28.60 0.23 -8.30
C PHE A 49 -29.48 -1.02 -8.32
N VAL A 50 -29.76 -1.60 -7.15
CA VAL A 50 -30.48 -2.86 -7.00
C VAL A 50 -31.99 -2.64 -6.88
N LEU A 51 -32.45 -1.65 -6.10
CA LEU A 51 -33.90 -1.39 -5.92
C LEU A 51 -34.62 -1.05 -7.24
N PRO A 52 -34.06 -0.26 -8.19
CA PRO A 52 -34.73 0.00 -9.46
C PRO A 52 -34.77 -1.20 -10.40
N LEU A 53 -33.95 -2.23 -10.15
CA LEU A 53 -33.94 -3.47 -10.92
C LEU A 53 -34.96 -4.50 -10.39
N ILE A 54 -35.55 -4.25 -9.22
CA ILE A 54 -36.53 -5.12 -8.57
C ILE A 54 -37.93 -4.55 -8.86
N PRO A 55 -38.80 -5.27 -9.60
CA PRO A 55 -40.18 -4.84 -9.82
C PRO A 55 -40.95 -4.67 -8.50
N ASP A 56 -41.77 -3.63 -8.37
CA ASP A 56 -42.56 -3.22 -7.18
C ASP A 56 -43.40 -4.33 -6.51
N GLN A 57 -43.58 -5.47 -7.17
CA GLN A 57 -44.24 -6.68 -6.66
C GLN A 57 -43.40 -7.48 -5.65
N PHE A 58 -42.14 -7.10 -5.40
CA PHE A 58 -41.26 -7.64 -4.35
C PHE A 58 -40.95 -6.60 -3.27
N ASN A 59 -41.97 -5.87 -2.79
CA ASN A 59 -41.81 -5.01 -1.62
C ASN A 59 -41.46 -5.86 -0.37
N PRO A 60 -40.24 -5.81 0.17
CA PRO A 60 -39.73 -6.76 1.15
C PRO A 60 -39.97 -6.31 2.58
N GLU A 61 -41.05 -5.57 2.85
CA GLU A 61 -41.39 -5.16 4.23
C GLU A 61 -42.10 -6.28 5.03
N ALA A 62 -42.56 -7.36 4.38
CA ALA A 62 -43.43 -8.33 5.04
C ALA A 62 -42.78 -9.66 5.47
N TYR A 63 -41.67 -10.12 4.87
CA TYR A 63 -41.19 -11.49 5.08
C TYR A 63 -39.66 -11.62 5.10
N ILE A 64 -39.09 -11.44 6.29
CA ILE A 64 -38.01 -12.25 6.85
C ILE A 64 -37.29 -13.22 5.87
N GLY A 65 -36.09 -12.85 5.44
CA GLY A 65 -34.94 -13.76 5.56
C GLY A 65 -34.11 -14.09 4.32
N ILE A 66 -34.63 -14.07 3.09
CA ILE A 66 -33.84 -14.57 1.94
C ILE A 66 -34.33 -13.94 0.63
N ASN A 67 -33.64 -12.89 0.15
CA ASN A 67 -33.40 -12.54 -1.27
C ASN A 67 -32.74 -11.15 -1.48
N LEU A 68 -32.52 -10.33 -0.44
CA LEU A 68 -31.66 -9.13 -0.56
C LEU A 68 -30.17 -9.42 -0.27
N ARG A 69 -29.89 -10.37 0.64
CA ARG A 69 -28.54 -10.61 1.17
C ARG A 69 -27.56 -11.22 0.15
N GLY A 70 -28.03 -12.03 -0.80
CA GLY A 70 -27.20 -12.66 -1.83
C GLY A 70 -26.91 -11.74 -3.02
N LEU A 71 -27.90 -10.92 -3.42
CA LEU A 71 -27.76 -10.01 -4.55
C LEU A 71 -26.76 -8.90 -4.26
N GLY A 72 -26.74 -8.39 -3.03
CA GLY A 72 -25.70 -7.45 -2.57
C GLY A 72 -24.29 -8.02 -2.64
N VAL A 73 -24.11 -9.31 -2.33
CA VAL A 73 -22.80 -9.99 -2.45
C VAL A 73 -22.38 -10.13 -3.91
N ILE A 74 -23.30 -10.50 -4.80
CA ILE A 74 -23.02 -10.61 -6.24
C ILE A 74 -22.66 -9.23 -6.81
N PHE A 75 -23.43 -8.19 -6.49
CA PHE A 75 -23.13 -6.83 -6.91
C PHE A 75 -21.78 -6.35 -6.37
N PHE A 76 -21.51 -6.55 -5.08
CA PHE A 76 -20.22 -6.22 -4.48
C PHE A 76 -19.05 -6.93 -5.18
N LEU A 77 -19.22 -8.21 -5.52
CA LEU A 77 -18.21 -8.99 -6.24
C LEU A 77 -17.96 -8.41 -7.64
N VAL A 78 -19.03 -8.19 -8.43
CA VAL A 78 -18.94 -7.64 -9.80
C VAL A 78 -18.34 -6.23 -9.77
N PHE A 79 -18.78 -5.39 -8.83
CA PHE A 79 -18.25 -4.04 -8.63
C PHE A 79 -16.76 -4.08 -8.29
N THR A 80 -16.35 -4.93 -7.34
CA THR A 80 -14.94 -5.08 -6.94
C THR A 80 -14.07 -5.55 -8.11
N ILE A 81 -14.58 -6.49 -8.93
CA ILE A 81 -13.89 -6.96 -10.14
C ILE A 81 -13.77 -5.84 -11.18
N LEU A 82 -14.84 -5.08 -11.42
CA LEU A 82 -14.83 -3.95 -12.36
C LEU A 82 -13.85 -2.87 -11.92
N VAL A 83 -13.90 -2.46 -10.65
CA VAL A 83 -12.96 -1.49 -10.07
C VAL A 83 -11.52 -2.00 -10.19
N GLY A 84 -11.28 -3.26 -9.86
CA GLY A 84 -9.96 -3.89 -10.00
C GLY A 84 -9.47 -3.94 -11.45
N TRP A 85 -10.37 -4.21 -12.40
CA TRP A 85 -10.05 -4.21 -13.83
C TRP A 85 -9.72 -2.81 -14.34
N VAL A 86 -10.51 -1.80 -13.96
CA VAL A 86 -10.24 -0.38 -14.28
C VAL A 86 -8.90 0.05 -13.68
N ALA A 87 -8.62 -0.30 -12.42
CA ALA A 87 -7.36 0.03 -11.76
C ALA A 87 -6.13 -0.57 -12.46
N LYS A 88 -6.24 -1.79 -12.99
CA LYS A 88 -5.16 -2.46 -13.76
C LYS A 88 -5.05 -1.96 -15.21
N GLY A 89 -6.16 -1.51 -15.78
CA GLY A 89 -6.27 -1.09 -17.18
C GLY A 89 -5.57 0.23 -17.50
N LEU A 90 -5.42 0.52 -18.79
CA LEU A 90 -4.86 1.78 -19.29
C LEU A 90 -5.70 3.01 -18.85
N ILE A 91 -7.01 2.82 -18.70
CA ILE A 91 -7.96 3.85 -18.24
C ILE A 91 -7.63 4.26 -16.80
N GLY A 92 -7.39 3.31 -15.89
CA GLY A 92 -7.04 3.60 -14.49
C GLY A 92 -5.77 4.44 -14.39
N ARG A 93 -4.71 4.06 -15.12
CA ARG A 93 -3.47 4.86 -15.18
C ARG A 93 -3.70 6.26 -15.72
N SER A 94 -4.61 6.43 -16.69
CA SER A 94 -4.94 7.75 -17.23
C SER A 94 -5.73 8.61 -16.24
N LEU A 95 -6.70 8.01 -15.54
CA LEU A 95 -7.52 8.69 -14.55
C LEU A 95 -6.69 9.13 -13.33
N ILE A 96 -5.79 8.26 -12.85
CA ILE A 96 -4.86 8.58 -11.76
C ILE A 96 -3.98 9.76 -12.14
N ARG A 97 -3.36 9.75 -13.33
CA ARG A 97 -2.54 10.88 -13.81
C ARG A 97 -3.33 12.19 -13.91
N PHE A 98 -4.58 12.12 -14.37
CA PHE A 98 -5.46 13.29 -14.42
C PHE A 98 -5.77 13.82 -13.00
N ALA A 99 -6.10 12.95 -12.06
CA ALA A 99 -6.35 13.32 -10.67
C ALA A 99 -5.10 13.93 -10.01
N GLU A 100 -3.92 13.36 -10.24
CA GLU A 100 -2.65 13.91 -9.78
C GLU A 100 -2.41 15.32 -10.34
N THR A 101 -2.66 15.52 -11.63
CA THR A 101 -2.52 16.83 -12.28
C THR A 101 -3.47 17.88 -11.68
N LEU A 102 -4.69 17.48 -11.29
CA LEU A 102 -5.64 18.37 -10.62
C LEU A 102 -5.16 18.73 -9.21
N VAL A 103 -4.68 17.74 -8.45
CA VAL A 103 -4.20 17.93 -7.08
C VAL A 103 -2.94 18.80 -7.03
N GLU A 104 -2.03 18.63 -7.98
CA GLU A 104 -0.79 19.41 -8.10
C GLU A 104 -1.03 20.91 -8.27
N ARG A 105 -2.19 21.30 -8.84
CA ARG A 105 -2.56 22.72 -9.01
C ARG A 105 -3.04 23.38 -7.71
N THR A 106 -3.33 22.60 -6.67
CA THR A 106 -3.78 23.09 -5.36
C THR A 106 -2.69 22.91 -4.30
N PRO A 107 -1.98 24.01 -3.90
CA PRO A 107 -0.75 23.92 -3.10
C PRO A 107 -0.92 23.20 -1.75
N VAL A 108 -2.07 23.33 -1.09
CA VAL A 108 -2.34 22.71 0.21
C VAL A 108 -2.63 21.21 0.06
N VAL A 109 -3.41 20.83 -0.96
CA VAL A 109 -3.84 19.44 -1.19
C VAL A 109 -2.65 18.59 -1.66
N ARG A 110 -1.75 19.18 -2.47
CA ARG A 110 -0.54 18.53 -2.96
C ARG A 110 0.31 17.95 -1.83
N THR A 111 0.56 18.69 -0.75
CA THR A 111 1.43 18.24 0.35
C THR A 111 0.85 17.02 1.07
N ILE A 112 -0.46 17.03 1.34
CA ILE A 112 -1.15 15.91 2.01
C ILE A 112 -1.17 14.68 1.09
N TYR A 113 -1.54 14.87 -0.18
CA TYR A 113 -1.60 13.78 -1.16
C TYR A 113 -0.24 13.13 -1.39
N SER A 114 0.83 13.93 -1.53
CA SER A 114 2.19 13.42 -1.73
C SER A 114 2.67 12.58 -0.56
N GLY A 115 2.39 13.01 0.68
CA GLY A 115 2.74 12.24 1.88
C GLY A 115 1.99 10.91 1.96
N ILE A 116 0.69 10.90 1.67
CA ILE A 116 -0.11 9.66 1.64
C ILE A 116 0.36 8.72 0.53
N LYS A 117 0.61 9.26 -0.68
CA LYS A 117 1.11 8.48 -1.81
C LYS A 117 2.46 7.81 -1.49
N GLN A 118 3.38 8.54 -0.86
CA GLN A 118 4.68 7.99 -0.46
C GLN A 118 4.55 6.84 0.55
N ILE A 119 3.64 6.97 1.52
CA ILE A 119 3.38 5.89 2.48
C ILE A 119 2.79 4.67 1.75
N ALA A 120 1.82 4.89 0.86
CA ALA A 120 1.22 3.83 0.07
C ALA A 120 2.27 3.11 -0.80
N GLU A 121 3.06 3.86 -1.59
CA GLU A 121 4.13 3.31 -2.42
C GLU A 121 5.15 2.51 -1.61
N THR A 122 5.50 2.97 -0.39
CA THR A 122 6.42 2.25 0.48
C THR A 122 5.83 0.92 0.96
N VAL A 123 4.56 0.91 1.37
CA VAL A 123 3.86 -0.31 1.81
C VAL A 123 3.69 -1.30 0.65
N PHE A 124 3.34 -0.82 -0.53
CA PHE A 124 3.22 -1.67 -1.72
C PHE A 124 4.59 -2.18 -2.19
N ALA A 125 5.64 -1.36 -2.15
CA ALA A 125 7.00 -1.77 -2.51
C ALA A 125 7.59 -2.81 -1.53
N GLN A 126 7.21 -2.77 -0.25
CA GLN A 126 7.56 -3.82 0.71
C GLN A 126 6.95 -5.17 0.33
N SER A 127 5.74 -5.19 -0.24
CA SER A 127 5.10 -6.45 -0.68
C SER A 127 5.76 -7.09 -1.91
N GLU A 128 6.39 -6.30 -2.79
CA GLU A 128 7.15 -6.83 -3.94
C GLU A 128 8.60 -7.23 -3.60
N ARG A 129 9.19 -6.66 -2.53
CA ARG A 129 10.57 -6.94 -2.09
C ARG A 129 10.68 -8.09 -1.08
N SER A 130 9.84 -9.10 -1.18
CA SER A 130 10.02 -10.30 -0.36
C SER A 130 11.19 -11.12 -0.91
N PHE A 131 12.40 -10.84 -0.39
CA PHE A 131 13.62 -11.65 -0.50
C PHE A 131 13.44 -13.00 0.23
N GLU A 132 12.44 -13.77 -0.16
CA GLU A 132 11.92 -14.88 0.66
C GLU A 132 12.64 -16.22 0.48
N LYS A 133 13.73 -16.27 -0.30
CA LYS A 133 14.45 -17.54 -0.51
C LYS A 133 15.94 -17.38 -0.19
N ALA A 134 16.32 -17.94 0.96
CA ALA A 134 17.71 -18.20 1.29
C ALA A 134 18.20 -19.45 0.54
N CYS A 135 19.43 -19.41 0.04
CA CYS A 135 20.11 -20.53 -0.60
C CYS A 135 21.52 -20.68 -0.01
N LEU A 136 22.06 -21.89 -0.07
CA LEU A 136 23.44 -22.19 0.32
C LEU A 136 24.30 -22.22 -0.93
N VAL A 137 25.31 -21.36 -1.00
CA VAL A 137 26.26 -21.30 -2.10
C VAL A 137 27.67 -21.55 -1.61
N GLN A 138 28.48 -22.22 -2.43
CA GLN A 138 29.89 -22.45 -2.10
C GLN A 138 30.72 -21.23 -2.47
N TYR A 139 31.23 -20.51 -1.47
CA TYR A 139 32.06 -19.31 -1.63
C TYR A 139 32.94 -19.12 -0.39
N PRO A 140 34.22 -18.70 -0.50
CA PRO A 140 34.97 -18.35 -1.71
C PRO A 140 35.69 -19.54 -2.39
N ARG A 141 35.67 -20.73 -1.79
CA ARG A 141 36.28 -21.96 -2.35
C ARG A 141 35.41 -23.18 -2.08
N LYS A 142 35.61 -24.24 -2.87
CA LYS A 142 34.89 -25.51 -2.73
C LYS A 142 35.00 -26.05 -1.30
N GLY A 143 33.87 -26.45 -0.73
CA GLY A 143 33.79 -26.96 0.65
C GLY A 143 33.46 -25.93 1.74
N ILE A 144 33.38 -24.64 1.42
CA ILE A 144 32.91 -23.59 2.34
C ILE A 144 31.55 -23.09 1.86
N TRP A 145 30.53 -23.17 2.72
CA TRP A 145 29.16 -22.78 2.39
C TRP A 145 28.79 -21.45 3.04
N ALA A 146 28.19 -20.56 2.25
CA ALA A 146 27.66 -19.27 2.69
C ALA A 146 26.15 -19.21 2.41
N ILE A 147 25.43 -18.51 3.28
CA ILE A 147 24.01 -18.20 3.07
C ILE A 147 23.91 -17.01 2.13
N GLY A 148 23.23 -17.18 1.01
CA GLY A 148 22.90 -16.12 0.06
C GLY A 148 21.40 -15.94 -0.08
N PHE A 149 20.97 -14.71 -0.37
CA PHE A 149 19.57 -14.37 -0.61
C PHE A 149 19.31 -14.25 -2.10
N ILE A 150 18.26 -14.89 -2.56
CA ILE A 150 17.86 -14.85 -3.97
C ILE A 150 17.17 -13.51 -4.22
N SER A 151 17.82 -12.64 -4.98
CA SER A 151 17.31 -11.29 -5.22
C SER A 151 16.32 -11.24 -6.37
N THR A 152 16.56 -11.99 -7.45
CA THR A 152 15.73 -12.04 -8.67
C THR A 152 16.07 -13.29 -9.49
N GLN A 153 15.11 -13.83 -10.26
CA GLN A 153 15.46 -14.69 -11.40
C GLN A 153 16.14 -13.79 -12.44
N ALA A 154 17.34 -14.16 -12.89
CA ALA A 154 18.04 -13.36 -13.89
C ALA A 154 17.21 -13.32 -15.18
N LYS A 155 16.88 -12.12 -15.66
CA LYS A 155 16.33 -11.89 -17.00
C LYS A 155 17.27 -10.97 -17.76
N GLY A 156 17.63 -11.35 -18.99
CA GLY A 156 18.44 -10.56 -19.90
C GLY A 156 19.86 -11.10 -20.18
N GLU A 157 20.73 -10.20 -20.62
CA GLU A 157 22.07 -10.36 -21.24
C GLU A 157 23.07 -11.26 -20.48
N VAL A 158 22.82 -11.53 -19.19
CA VAL A 158 23.63 -12.43 -18.36
C VAL A 158 23.39 -13.91 -18.71
N LEU A 159 22.24 -14.25 -19.28
CA LEU A 159 21.94 -15.61 -19.75
C LEU A 159 22.73 -15.97 -21.02
N ASP A 160 23.07 -14.96 -21.83
CA ASP A 160 23.65 -15.14 -23.17
C ASP A 160 25.17 -15.34 -23.14
N ARG A 161 25.84 -14.93 -22.05
CA ARG A 161 27.30 -15.07 -21.87
C ARG A 161 27.73 -16.25 -21.00
N ALA A 162 26.79 -16.97 -20.40
CA ALA A 162 27.09 -18.11 -19.54
C ALA A 162 26.82 -19.41 -20.30
N GLU A 163 27.89 -20.12 -20.67
CA GLU A 163 27.83 -21.44 -21.30
C GLU A 163 27.31 -22.51 -20.31
N THR A 164 26.04 -22.43 -19.90
CA THR A 164 25.43 -23.44 -19.03
C THR A 164 23.96 -23.65 -19.39
N MET A 165 23.58 -24.91 -19.64
CA MET A 165 22.22 -25.32 -20.04
C MET A 165 21.18 -25.27 -18.90
N GLY A 166 21.35 -24.39 -17.91
CA GLY A 166 20.50 -24.31 -16.72
C GLY A 166 20.14 -22.88 -16.37
N GLY A 167 18.95 -22.67 -15.78
CA GLY A 167 18.49 -21.35 -15.36
C GLY A 167 19.47 -20.69 -14.38
N LEU A 168 19.87 -19.45 -14.68
CA LEU A 168 20.78 -18.66 -13.86
C LEU A 168 19.99 -17.84 -12.86
N MET A 169 20.47 -17.79 -11.62
CA MET A 169 19.81 -17.04 -10.55
C MET A 169 20.82 -16.11 -9.87
N SER A 170 20.41 -14.85 -9.65
CA SER A 170 21.24 -13.86 -8.98
C SER A 170 21.15 -14.07 -7.48
N VAL A 171 22.29 -14.37 -6.86
CA VAL A 171 22.41 -14.60 -5.42
C VAL A 171 23.21 -13.47 -4.80
N PHE A 172 22.61 -12.77 -3.84
CA PHE A 172 23.30 -11.79 -3.02
C PHE A 172 23.86 -12.48 -1.78
N VAL A 173 25.19 -12.51 -1.64
CA VAL A 173 25.86 -13.07 -0.45
C VAL A 173 26.26 -11.90 0.44
N PRO A 174 25.56 -11.64 1.57
CA PRO A 174 25.98 -10.62 2.52
C PRO A 174 27.23 -11.10 3.24
N THR A 175 28.41 -10.75 2.72
CA THR A 175 29.63 -10.83 3.51
C THR A 175 29.57 -9.72 4.54
N THR A 176 29.76 -10.05 5.82
CA THR A 176 29.87 -9.10 6.93
C THR A 176 30.72 -7.91 6.46
N PRO A 177 30.23 -6.65 6.50
CA PRO A 177 31.06 -5.52 6.11
C PRO A 177 32.27 -5.53 7.05
N ASN A 178 33.46 -5.69 6.47
CA ASN A 178 34.70 -5.59 7.25
C ASN A 178 34.86 -4.13 7.70
N PRO A 179 34.76 -3.80 9.00
CA PRO A 179 34.82 -2.43 9.50
C PRO A 179 36.27 -1.96 9.75
N THR A 180 37.26 -2.43 8.97
CA THR A 180 38.68 -2.04 9.11
C THR A 180 39.23 -1.29 7.90
N SER A 181 38.52 -0.25 7.48
CA SER A 181 39.13 0.88 6.80
C SER A 181 38.41 2.15 7.24
N GLY A 182 38.76 2.59 8.44
CA GLY A 182 38.49 3.96 8.86
C GLY A 182 39.43 4.92 8.13
N SER A 183 38.85 5.98 7.58
CA SER A 183 39.33 7.38 7.47
C SER A 183 38.38 8.12 6.55
#